data_AF-A0A4Q1IEA3-F1
#
_entry.id   AF-A0A4Q1IEA3-F1
#
_cell.length_a   1.000
_cell.length_b   1.000
_cell.length_c   1.000
_cell.angle_alpha   90.00
_cell.angle_beta   90.00
_cell.angle_gamma   90.00
#
_symmetry.space_group_name_H-M   'P 1'
#
loop_
_entity.id
_entity.type
_entity.pdbx_description
1 polymer ?
#
loop_
_entity_poly.entity_id
_entity_poly.type
_entity_poly.pdbx_seq_one_letter_code
_entity_poly.pdbx_strand_id
1 'polypeptide(L)'
;MKTLTNIDKIAALFLTIIFALGIYFANTDLLFFDKVYTVEDGFVENGSAIFLLSSSILLLTRFFKLFSSKSTTWKIGIAAMALLFFFAAGEEISWGQRIFNIESSAYFLENNAQGETNLHNMVVGGTKINKLIFSQLLTVVLVIYLIITPFLYRKYEWVKNLANLFAVPIVQWYQTIYFLAGTVLLAFIPSNRKWEIYELAFSVIFLLIFLNPLNKSIYQK
;
A
#
# COMPACT_ATOMS: atom_id res chain seq x y z
N MET A 1 -4.73 -4.01 26.69
CA MET A 1 -4.38 -3.51 25.34
C MET A 1 -2.88 -3.63 25.16
N LYS A 2 -2.38 -4.23 24.07
CA LYS A 2 -0.94 -4.15 23.76
C LYS A 2 -0.61 -2.68 23.53
N THR A 3 0.44 -2.19 24.19
CA THR A 3 0.93 -0.82 24.00
C THR A 3 1.46 -0.65 22.59
N LEU A 4 1.15 0.49 21.95
CA LEU A 4 1.70 0.86 20.65
C LEU A 4 3.23 0.87 20.70
N THR A 5 3.87 0.25 19.72
CA THR A 5 5.34 0.28 19.59
C THR A 5 5.81 1.67 19.19
N ASN A 6 7.11 1.96 19.35
CA ASN A 6 7.67 3.22 18.88
C ASN A 6 7.49 3.42 17.36
N ILE A 7 7.56 2.32 16.59
CA ILE A 7 7.31 2.36 15.13
C ILE A 7 5.86 2.75 14.86
N ASP A 8 4.88 2.20 15.59
CA ASP A 8 3.46 2.54 15.40
C ASP A 8 3.20 4.03 15.69
N LYS A 9 3.90 4.61 16.67
CA LYS A 9 3.81 6.04 17.02
C LYS A 9 4.46 6.93 15.96
N ILE A 10 5.64 6.56 15.48
CA ILE A 10 6.35 7.28 14.41
C ILE A 10 5.51 7.30 13.14
N ALA A 11 4.95 6.15 12.74
CA ALA A 11 4.09 6.07 11.57
C ALA A 11 2.81 6.90 11.74
N ALA A 12 2.18 6.88 12.93
CA ALA A 12 1.01 7.73 13.19
C ALA A 12 1.35 9.22 13.08
N LEU A 13 2.48 9.66 13.65
CA LEU A 13 2.95 11.03 13.55
C LEU A 13 3.23 11.41 12.09
N PHE A 14 3.94 10.54 11.35
CA PHE A 14 4.21 10.73 9.93
C PHE A 14 2.92 10.92 9.12
N LEU A 15 1.96 9.99 9.26
CA LEU A 15 0.67 10.09 8.57
C LEU A 15 -0.10 11.35 8.97
N THR A 16 -0.08 11.72 10.25
CA THR A 16 -0.72 12.94 10.73
C THR A 16 -0.14 14.18 10.04
N ILE A 17 1.19 14.27 9.93
CA ILE A 17 1.87 15.38 9.26
C ILE A 17 1.52 15.41 7.77
N ILE A 18 1.56 14.25 7.09
CA ILE A 18 1.21 14.15 5.68
C ILE A 18 -0.22 14.61 5.43
N PHE A 19 -1.20 14.10 6.16
CA PHE A 19 -2.59 14.52 5.99
C PHE A 19 -2.81 15.98 6.39
N ALA A 20 -2.20 16.46 7.47
CA ALA A 20 -2.35 17.85 7.91
C ALA A 20 -1.82 18.85 6.86
N LEU A 21 -0.62 18.60 6.32
CA LEU A 21 -0.04 19.42 5.25
C LEU A 21 -0.85 19.30 3.96
N GLY A 22 -1.28 18.09 3.59
CA GLY A 22 -2.12 17.86 2.43
C GLY A 22 -3.45 18.62 2.50
N ILE A 23 -4.16 18.54 3.63
CA ILE A 23 -5.40 19.29 3.87
C ILE A 23 -5.13 20.80 3.84
N TYR A 24 -4.07 21.26 4.51
CA TYR A 24 -3.71 22.67 4.53
C TYR A 24 -3.48 23.21 3.12
N PHE A 25 -2.57 22.62 2.35
CA PHE A 25 -2.25 23.10 1.00
C PHE A 25 -3.44 22.96 0.05
N ALA A 26 -4.19 21.86 0.09
CA ALA A 26 -5.34 21.68 -0.80
C ALA A 26 -6.46 22.72 -0.60
N ASN A 27 -6.53 23.34 0.59
CA ASN A 27 -7.53 24.36 0.91
C ASN A 27 -6.99 25.81 0.87
N THR A 28 -5.66 26.01 0.81
CA THR A 28 -5.04 27.35 0.82
C THR A 28 -4.31 27.69 -0.47
N ASP A 29 -3.66 26.70 -1.09
CA ASP A 29 -2.91 26.82 -2.34
C ASP A 29 -3.03 25.52 -3.13
N LEU A 30 -4.14 25.40 -3.86
CA LEU A 30 -4.45 24.21 -4.65
C LEU A 30 -3.39 23.95 -5.74
N LEU A 31 -2.78 25.01 -6.28
CA LEU A 31 -1.73 24.88 -7.28
C LEU A 31 -0.48 24.23 -6.67
N PHE A 32 -0.05 24.70 -5.50
CA PHE A 32 1.05 24.07 -4.77
C PHE A 32 0.73 22.63 -4.39
N PHE A 33 -0.49 22.36 -3.92
CA PHE A 33 -0.92 21.00 -3.61
C PHE A 33 -0.79 20.07 -4.82
N ASP A 34 -1.27 20.48 -5.99
CA ASP A 34 -1.29 19.63 -7.19
C ASP A 34 0.07 19.53 -7.89
N LYS A 35 0.86 20.62 -7.90
CA LYS A 35 2.09 20.72 -8.71
C LYS A 35 3.38 20.56 -7.92
N VAL A 36 3.33 20.54 -6.59
CA VAL A 36 4.50 20.36 -5.73
C VAL A 36 4.26 19.28 -4.70
N TYR A 37 3.18 19.36 -3.94
CA TYR A 37 2.95 18.44 -2.82
C TYR A 37 2.63 17.02 -3.31
N THR A 38 1.71 16.90 -4.26
CA THR A 38 1.25 15.62 -4.84
C THR A 38 1.72 15.44 -6.28
N VAL A 39 2.79 16.12 -6.70
CA VAL A 39 3.29 16.00 -8.07
C VAL A 39 3.75 14.56 -8.34
N GLU A 40 3.49 14.07 -9.55
CA GLU A 40 4.08 12.80 -10.03
C GLU A 40 5.61 12.89 -9.95
N ASP A 41 6.30 11.78 -9.73
CA ASP A 41 7.74 11.74 -9.44
C ASP A 41 8.15 12.54 -8.19
N GLY A 42 7.18 13.02 -7.41
CA GLY A 42 7.38 13.79 -6.19
C GLY A 42 7.67 12.91 -4.98
N PHE A 43 7.82 13.54 -3.82
CA PHE A 43 8.15 12.81 -2.59
C PHE A 43 7.02 11.90 -2.10
N VAL A 44 5.76 12.18 -2.46
CA VAL A 44 4.60 11.35 -2.06
C VAL A 44 4.64 10.01 -2.77
N GLU A 45 4.72 10.02 -4.11
CA GLU A 45 4.82 8.83 -4.97
C GLU A 45 6.08 8.01 -4.64
N ASN A 46 7.25 8.67 -4.59
CA ASN A 46 8.50 8.01 -4.19
C ASN A 46 8.40 7.43 -2.76
N GLY A 47 7.71 8.11 -1.86
CA GLY A 47 7.40 7.62 -0.52
C GLY A 47 6.59 6.32 -0.56
N SER A 48 5.51 6.29 -1.35
CA SER A 48 4.68 5.10 -1.58
C SER A 48 5.54 3.93 -2.06
N ALA A 49 6.35 4.16 -3.09
CA ALA A 49 7.25 3.15 -3.65
C ALA A 49 8.24 2.62 -2.60
N ILE A 50 8.85 3.50 -1.80
CA ILE A 50 9.79 3.11 -0.73
C ILE A 50 9.12 2.22 0.31
N PHE A 51 7.92 2.57 0.78
CA PHE A 51 7.21 1.78 1.80
C PHE A 51 6.68 0.45 1.25
N LEU A 52 6.23 0.41 -0.01
CA LEU A 52 5.85 -0.83 -0.69
C LEU A 52 7.08 -1.74 -0.90
N LEU A 53 8.20 -1.18 -1.32
CA LEU A 53 9.45 -1.94 -1.48
C LEU A 53 9.97 -2.45 -0.12
N SER A 54 9.93 -1.62 0.91
CA SER A 54 10.30 -2.01 2.28
C SER A 54 9.42 -3.16 2.79
N SER A 55 8.13 -3.13 2.45
CA SER A 55 7.19 -4.22 2.74
C SER A 55 7.59 -5.51 2.02
N SER A 56 7.92 -5.43 0.73
CA SER A 56 8.43 -6.58 -0.03
C SER A 56 9.72 -7.16 0.56
N ILE A 57 10.72 -6.31 0.86
CA ILE A 57 12.00 -6.72 1.45
C ILE A 57 11.80 -7.40 2.80
N LEU A 58 10.90 -6.88 3.64
CA LEU A 58 10.56 -7.49 4.93
C LEU A 58 9.97 -8.90 4.75
N LEU A 59 9.06 -9.08 3.78
CA LEU A 59 8.44 -10.36 3.48
C LEU A 59 9.47 -11.37 2.93
N LEU A 60 10.35 -10.94 2.01
CA LEU A 60 11.45 -11.77 1.49
C LEU A 60 12.43 -12.17 2.59
N THR A 61 12.79 -11.24 3.47
CA THR A 61 13.68 -11.54 4.61
C THR A 61 13.07 -12.63 5.50
N ARG A 62 11.76 -12.56 5.75
CA ARG A 62 11.04 -13.61 6.51
C ARG A 62 10.96 -14.93 5.75
N PHE A 63 10.72 -14.89 4.44
CA PHE A 63 10.71 -16.07 3.59
C PHE A 63 12.03 -16.83 3.71
N PHE A 64 13.17 -16.16 3.52
CA PHE A 64 14.48 -16.82 3.60
C PHE A 64 14.82 -17.28 5.02
N LYS A 65 14.54 -16.47 6.05
CA LYS A 65 14.82 -16.82 7.45
C LYS A 65 14.05 -18.04 7.95
N LEU A 66 12.84 -18.25 7.42
CA LEU A 66 11.92 -19.32 7.86
C LEU A 66 11.79 -20.45 6.82
N PHE A 67 12.57 -20.42 5.75
CA PHE A 67 12.43 -21.31 4.58
C PHE A 67 12.45 -22.80 4.94
N SER A 68 13.31 -23.20 5.87
CA SER A 68 13.45 -24.59 6.33
C SER A 68 12.41 -24.99 7.40
N SER A 69 11.74 -24.01 8.01
CA SER A 69 10.84 -24.23 9.15
C SER A 69 9.34 -24.19 8.81
N LYS A 70 8.99 -23.78 7.59
CA LYS A 70 7.59 -23.55 7.18
C LYS A 70 7.17 -24.42 6.01
N SER A 71 5.88 -24.72 5.94
CA SER A 71 5.27 -25.52 4.88
C SER A 71 5.41 -24.86 3.51
N THR A 72 5.29 -25.65 2.44
CA THR A 72 5.32 -25.15 1.06
C THR A 72 4.22 -24.12 0.80
N THR A 73 3.00 -24.34 1.30
CA THR A 73 1.89 -23.40 1.13
C THR A 73 2.15 -22.05 1.79
N TRP A 74 2.75 -22.05 2.98
CA TRP A 74 3.14 -20.82 3.67
C TRP A 74 4.18 -20.04 2.87
N LYS A 75 5.17 -20.76 2.30
CA LYS A 75 6.21 -20.21 1.44
C LYS A 75 5.62 -19.59 0.16
N ILE A 76 4.67 -20.27 -0.48
CA ILE A 76 3.96 -19.74 -1.66
C ILE A 76 3.22 -18.45 -1.29
N GLY A 77 2.47 -18.44 -0.19
CA GLY A 77 1.71 -17.28 0.24
C GLY A 77 2.58 -16.05 0.52
N ILE A 78 3.66 -16.21 1.30
CA ILE A 78 4.55 -15.07 1.58
C ILE A 78 5.34 -14.61 0.34
N ALA A 79 5.73 -15.53 -0.55
CA ALA A 79 6.42 -15.17 -1.79
C ALA A 79 5.48 -14.42 -2.75
N ALA A 80 4.23 -14.87 -2.89
CA ALA A 80 3.23 -14.18 -3.70
C ALA A 80 2.97 -12.76 -3.20
N MET A 81 2.83 -12.57 -1.88
CA MET A 81 2.70 -11.22 -1.31
C MET A 81 3.96 -10.38 -1.52
N ALA A 82 5.16 -10.95 -1.33
CA ALA A 82 6.41 -10.22 -1.55
C ALA A 82 6.54 -9.74 -3.00
N LEU A 83 6.20 -10.59 -3.97
CA LEU A 83 6.19 -10.26 -5.39
C LEU A 83 5.13 -9.21 -5.72
N LEU A 84 3.92 -9.31 -5.15
CA LEU A 84 2.86 -8.32 -5.32
C LEU A 84 3.32 -6.93 -4.88
N PHE A 85 3.91 -6.81 -3.69
CA PHE A 85 4.39 -5.52 -3.18
C PHE A 85 5.63 -5.00 -3.91
N PHE A 86 6.49 -5.90 -4.42
CA PHE A 86 7.60 -5.52 -5.28
C PHE A 86 7.12 -4.93 -6.60
N PHE A 87 6.16 -5.61 -7.25
CA PHE A 87 5.55 -5.13 -8.49
C PHE A 87 4.84 -3.80 -8.26
N ALA A 88 4.03 -3.69 -7.20
CA ALA A 88 3.36 -2.43 -6.85
C ALA A 88 4.38 -1.28 -6.66
N ALA A 89 5.48 -1.51 -5.93
CA ALA A 89 6.52 -0.50 -5.76
C ALA A 89 7.19 -0.10 -7.08
N GLY A 90 7.42 -1.05 -7.98
CA GLY A 90 7.99 -0.77 -9.30
C GLY A 90 7.04 0.00 -10.21
N GLU A 91 5.75 -0.35 -10.17
CA GLU A 91 4.69 0.32 -10.93
C GLU A 91 4.53 1.79 -10.52
N GLU A 92 4.69 2.13 -9.24
CA GLU A 92 4.68 3.52 -8.75
C GLU A 92 5.79 4.40 -9.37
N ILE A 93 6.94 3.83 -9.75
CA ILE A 93 8.10 4.61 -10.25
C ILE A 93 8.47 4.28 -11.69
N SER A 94 7.63 3.56 -12.43
CA SER A 94 7.89 3.23 -13.85
C SER A 94 9.25 2.56 -14.06
N TRP A 95 9.58 1.63 -13.16
CA TRP A 95 10.86 0.94 -13.06
C TRP A 95 11.36 0.28 -14.35
N GLY A 96 10.47 -0.16 -15.25
CA GLY A 96 10.82 -0.73 -16.56
C GLY A 96 11.71 0.21 -17.39
N GLN A 97 11.32 1.48 -17.48
CA GLN A 97 12.10 2.51 -18.16
C GLN A 97 13.35 2.89 -17.37
N ARG A 98 13.22 3.10 -16.06
CA ARG A 98 14.31 3.66 -15.23
C ARG A 98 15.46 2.68 -14.97
N ILE A 99 15.14 1.41 -14.78
CA ILE A 99 16.12 0.39 -14.42
C ILE A 99 16.64 -0.33 -15.67
N PHE A 100 15.75 -0.61 -16.63
CA PHE A 100 16.07 -1.44 -17.79
C PHE A 100 16.18 -0.65 -19.10
N ASN A 101 16.01 0.67 -19.08
CA ASN A 101 16.00 1.54 -20.27
C ASN A 101 15.03 1.03 -21.36
N ILE A 102 13.91 0.44 -20.95
CA ILE A 102 12.89 -0.05 -21.89
C ILE A 102 12.14 1.16 -22.44
N GLU A 103 12.24 1.41 -23.73
CA GLU A 103 11.43 2.43 -24.40
C GLU A 103 9.94 2.06 -24.38
N SER A 104 9.08 3.06 -24.24
CA SER A 104 7.63 2.83 -24.28
C SER A 104 7.18 2.49 -25.69
N SER A 105 6.50 1.37 -25.82
CA SER A 105 5.87 0.98 -27.08
C SER A 105 4.82 2.00 -27.53
N ALA A 106 4.47 1.99 -28.81
CA ALA A 106 3.41 2.84 -29.36
C ALA A 106 2.09 2.76 -28.55
N TYR A 107 1.75 1.57 -28.06
CA TYR A 107 0.56 1.38 -27.22
C TYR A 107 0.62 2.18 -25.92
N PHE A 108 1.75 2.17 -25.21
CA PHE A 108 1.93 2.92 -23.97
C PHE A 108 2.00 4.43 -24.22
N LEU A 109 2.65 4.86 -25.30
CA LEU A 109 2.69 6.29 -25.65
C LEU A 109 1.30 6.87 -25.95
N GLU A 110 0.40 6.06 -26.52
CA GLU A 110 -0.97 6.47 -26.82
C GLU A 110 -1.91 6.34 -25.61
N ASN A 111 -1.71 5.33 -24.75
CA ASN A 111 -2.68 4.95 -23.73
C ASN A 111 -2.17 5.14 -22.28
N ASN A 112 -0.99 5.70 -22.04
CA ASN A 112 -0.48 6.01 -20.71
C ASN A 112 -0.40 7.53 -20.52
N ALA A 113 -0.89 8.03 -19.38
CA ALA A 113 -0.98 9.45 -19.10
C ALA A 113 0.39 10.17 -19.02
N GLN A 114 1.47 9.43 -18.81
CA GLN A 114 2.85 9.93 -18.80
C GLN A 114 3.71 9.35 -19.93
N GLY A 115 3.10 8.55 -20.82
CA GLY A 115 3.85 7.85 -21.87
C GLY A 115 4.86 6.84 -21.29
N GLU A 116 4.54 6.24 -20.15
CA GLU A 116 5.40 5.30 -19.44
C GLU A 116 5.02 3.84 -19.68
N THR A 117 5.97 2.93 -19.49
CA THR A 117 5.77 1.47 -19.61
C THR A 117 5.31 0.88 -18.27
N ASN A 118 4.28 1.47 -17.68
CA ASN A 118 3.63 0.97 -16.47
C ASN A 118 2.12 0.82 -16.70
N LEU A 119 1.48 -0.03 -15.92
CA LEU A 119 0.03 -0.19 -15.88
C LEU A 119 -0.63 0.85 -14.97
N HIS A 120 0.10 1.36 -13.99
CA HIS A 120 -0.39 2.34 -13.01
C HIS A 120 -0.93 3.62 -13.69
N ASN A 121 -0.24 4.13 -14.71
CA ASN A 121 -0.57 5.39 -15.40
C ASN A 121 -1.39 5.21 -16.69
N MET A 122 -1.83 3.99 -16.99
CA MET A 122 -2.68 3.71 -18.15
C MET A 122 -4.00 4.48 -18.10
N VAL A 123 -4.58 4.80 -19.25
CA VAL A 123 -5.85 5.50 -19.42
C VAL A 123 -6.77 4.59 -20.22
N VAL A 124 -7.93 4.26 -19.65
CA VAL A 124 -8.96 3.45 -20.31
C VAL A 124 -10.27 4.22 -20.28
N GLY A 125 -10.87 4.44 -21.46
CA GLY A 125 -12.12 5.20 -21.58
C GLY A 125 -12.01 6.63 -21.02
N GLY A 126 -10.84 7.27 -21.16
CA GLY A 126 -10.58 8.63 -20.65
C GLY A 126 -10.32 8.72 -19.15
N THR A 127 -10.28 7.60 -18.41
CA THR A 127 -10.00 7.58 -16.97
C THR A 127 -8.67 6.88 -16.69
N LYS A 128 -7.81 7.49 -15.85
CA LYS A 128 -6.57 6.83 -15.39
C LYS A 128 -6.91 5.55 -14.62
N ILE A 129 -6.19 4.46 -14.90
CA ILE A 129 -6.35 3.16 -14.27
C ILE A 129 -6.08 3.25 -12.77
N ASN A 130 -5.03 3.96 -12.33
CA ASN A 130 -4.82 4.15 -10.89
C ASN A 130 -6.06 4.72 -10.21
N LYS A 131 -6.66 5.78 -10.76
CA LYS A 131 -7.93 6.32 -10.25
C LYS A 131 -9.06 5.30 -10.26
N LEU A 132 -9.23 4.49 -11.30
CA LEU A 132 -10.35 3.54 -11.37
C LEU A 132 -10.16 2.33 -10.44
N ILE A 133 -9.00 1.68 -10.52
CA ILE A 133 -8.68 0.46 -9.75
C ILE A 133 -8.43 0.81 -8.28
N PHE A 134 -7.69 1.88 -7.97
CA PHE A 134 -7.42 2.26 -6.58
C PHE A 134 -8.63 2.89 -5.90
N SER A 135 -9.52 3.62 -6.61
CA SER A 135 -10.69 4.24 -5.94
C SER A 135 -11.81 3.25 -5.64
N GLN A 136 -12.08 2.26 -6.49
CA GLN A 136 -13.25 1.38 -6.35
C GLN A 136 -12.90 -0.05 -5.94
N LEU A 137 -12.14 -0.76 -6.78
CA LEU A 137 -11.86 -2.17 -6.55
C LEU A 137 -10.96 -2.38 -5.33
N LEU A 138 -9.86 -1.61 -5.24
CA LEU A 138 -8.94 -1.68 -4.12
C LEU A 138 -9.64 -1.29 -2.81
N THR A 139 -10.48 -0.25 -2.82
CA THR A 139 -11.28 0.12 -1.65
C THR A 139 -12.12 -1.04 -1.12
N VAL A 140 -12.81 -1.79 -2.00
CA VAL A 140 -13.58 -2.96 -1.58
C VAL A 140 -12.68 -4.04 -0.98
N VAL A 141 -11.55 -4.36 -1.65
CA VAL A 141 -10.57 -5.33 -1.14
C VAL A 141 -10.02 -4.92 0.22
N LEU A 142 -9.70 -3.63 0.40
CA LEU A 142 -9.20 -3.08 1.65
C LEU A 142 -10.24 -3.09 2.76
N VAL A 143 -11.51 -2.79 2.48
CA VAL A 143 -12.59 -2.92 3.47
C VAL A 143 -12.72 -4.37 3.92
N ILE A 144 -12.72 -5.31 2.99
CA ILE A 144 -12.76 -6.74 3.31
C ILE A 144 -11.54 -7.11 4.17
N TYR A 145 -10.34 -6.72 3.75
CA TYR A 145 -9.11 -7.10 4.43
C TYR A 145 -8.89 -6.42 5.79
N LEU A 146 -9.12 -5.11 5.89
CA LEU A 146 -8.81 -4.29 7.07
C LEU A 146 -9.92 -4.31 8.13
N ILE A 147 -11.17 -4.62 7.74
CA ILE A 147 -12.33 -4.58 8.65
C ILE A 147 -12.92 -5.98 8.82
N ILE A 148 -13.28 -6.66 7.74
CA ILE A 148 -14.02 -7.93 7.80
C ILE A 148 -13.09 -9.08 8.22
N THR A 149 -11.95 -9.24 7.57
CA THR A 149 -10.98 -10.32 7.83
C THR A 149 -10.52 -10.39 9.29
N PRO A 150 -10.13 -9.31 10.00
CA PRO A 150 -9.73 -9.41 11.39
C PRO A 150 -10.90 -9.79 12.32
N PHE A 151 -12.14 -9.47 11.97
CA PHE A 151 -13.32 -9.96 12.68
C PHE A 151 -13.51 -11.47 12.44
N LEU A 152 -13.51 -11.90 11.18
CA LEU A 152 -13.67 -13.30 10.79
C LEU A 152 -12.56 -14.19 11.36
N TYR A 153 -11.31 -13.71 11.36
CA TYR A 153 -10.15 -14.42 11.91
C TYR A 153 -10.30 -14.71 13.40
N ARG A 154 -10.92 -13.82 14.17
CA ARG A 154 -11.16 -14.01 15.61
C ARG A 154 -12.36 -14.92 15.90
N LYS A 155 -13.31 -14.99 14.97
CA LYS A 155 -14.58 -15.71 15.15
C LYS A 155 -14.56 -17.13 14.61
N TYR A 156 -13.88 -17.38 13.50
CA TYR A 156 -13.96 -18.64 12.76
C TYR A 156 -12.59 -19.31 12.58
N GLU A 157 -12.45 -20.52 13.11
CA GLU A 157 -11.18 -21.25 13.10
C GLU A 157 -10.69 -21.59 11.68
N TRP A 158 -11.60 -21.83 10.73
CA TRP A 158 -11.22 -22.10 9.34
C TRP A 158 -10.56 -20.89 8.66
N VAL A 159 -11.01 -19.66 8.97
CA VAL A 159 -10.41 -18.42 8.46
C VAL A 159 -9.02 -18.25 9.06
N LYS A 160 -8.87 -18.53 10.35
CA LYS A 160 -7.58 -18.53 11.04
C LYS A 160 -6.61 -19.52 10.43
N ASN A 161 -7.04 -20.75 10.19
CA ASN A 161 -6.22 -21.78 9.58
C ASN A 161 -5.82 -21.40 8.15
N LEU A 162 -6.76 -20.89 7.34
CA LEU A 162 -6.48 -20.48 5.96
C LEU A 162 -5.48 -19.32 5.92
N ALA A 163 -5.70 -18.26 6.69
CA ALA A 163 -4.80 -17.12 6.75
C ALA A 163 -3.40 -17.53 7.24
N ASN A 164 -3.31 -18.34 8.28
CA ASN A 164 -2.03 -18.83 8.80
C ASN A 164 -1.32 -19.75 7.80
N LEU A 165 -2.06 -20.59 7.07
CA LEU A 165 -1.54 -21.51 6.06
C LEU A 165 -0.88 -20.76 4.89
N PHE A 166 -1.48 -19.64 4.44
CA PHE A 166 -0.95 -18.79 3.37
C PHE A 166 -0.10 -17.62 3.87
N ALA A 167 0.32 -17.64 5.13
CA ALA A 167 1.12 -16.57 5.72
C ALA A 167 0.48 -15.18 5.64
N VAL A 168 -0.86 -15.09 5.54
CA VAL A 168 -1.58 -13.81 5.42
C VAL A 168 -1.52 -13.08 6.77
N PRO A 169 -0.93 -11.88 6.82
CA PRO A 169 -0.85 -11.10 8.05
C PRO A 169 -2.24 -10.56 8.37
N ILE A 170 -2.62 -10.65 9.64
CA ILE A 170 -3.93 -10.20 10.09
C ILE A 170 -3.79 -8.84 10.77
N VAL A 171 -4.71 -7.96 10.43
CA VAL A 171 -4.72 -6.56 10.85
C VAL A 171 -5.09 -6.45 12.33
N GLN A 172 -4.40 -5.58 13.05
CA GLN A 172 -4.76 -5.15 14.40
C GLN A 172 -5.70 -3.94 14.35
N TRP A 173 -6.58 -3.79 15.34
CA TRP A 173 -7.62 -2.75 15.30
C TRP A 173 -7.08 -1.32 15.17
N TYR A 174 -5.90 -1.02 15.71
CA TYR A 174 -5.31 0.32 15.55
C TYR A 174 -4.87 0.61 14.11
N GLN A 175 -4.47 -0.40 13.33
CA GLN A 175 -4.16 -0.25 11.90
C GLN A 175 -5.44 0.02 11.11
N THR A 176 -6.55 -0.66 11.46
CA THR A 176 -7.89 -0.35 10.94
C THR A 176 -8.30 1.09 11.27
N ILE A 177 -8.01 1.56 12.49
CA ILE A 177 -8.29 2.95 12.89
C ILE A 177 -7.47 3.93 12.05
N TYR A 178 -6.18 3.67 11.79
CA TYR A 178 -5.35 4.54 10.93
C TYR A 178 -5.92 4.61 9.51
N PHE A 179 -6.36 3.47 8.96
CA PHE A 179 -7.04 3.43 7.67
C PHE A 179 -8.31 4.28 7.66
N LEU A 180 -9.23 4.06 8.61
CA LEU A 180 -10.49 4.80 8.68
C LEU A 180 -10.28 6.30 8.90
N ALA A 181 -9.31 6.67 9.76
CA ALA A 181 -8.93 8.05 9.97
C ALA A 181 -8.42 8.69 8.67
N GLY A 182 -7.53 8.00 7.93
CA GLY A 182 -7.08 8.44 6.62
C GLY A 182 -8.22 8.61 5.62
N THR A 183 -9.16 7.67 5.57
CA THR A 183 -10.36 7.76 4.70
C THR A 183 -11.19 9.00 5.01
N VAL A 184 -11.42 9.29 6.30
CA VAL A 184 -12.17 10.47 6.74
C VAL A 184 -11.40 11.75 6.42
N LEU A 185 -10.09 11.79 6.66
CA LEU A 185 -9.24 12.94 6.36
C LEU A 185 -9.21 13.27 4.86
N LEU A 186 -9.30 12.24 4.00
CA LEU A 186 -9.37 12.40 2.55
C LEU A 186 -10.62 13.19 2.07
N ALA A 187 -11.69 13.21 2.87
CA ALA A 187 -12.90 13.99 2.56
C ALA A 187 -12.67 15.50 2.62
N PHE A 188 -11.63 15.96 3.34
CA PHE A 188 -11.28 17.37 3.48
C PHE A 188 -10.31 17.88 2.40
N ILE A 189 -9.92 17.02 1.45
CA ILE A 189 -9.03 17.38 0.34
C ILE A 189 -9.88 17.50 -0.93
N PRO A 190 -10.11 18.72 -1.46
CA PRO A 190 -10.98 18.93 -2.63
C PRO A 190 -10.36 18.47 -3.95
N SER A 191 -9.03 18.37 -4.05
CA SER A 191 -8.33 17.95 -5.27
C SER A 191 -8.56 16.47 -5.61
N ASN A 192 -8.63 16.16 -6.91
CA ASN A 192 -8.59 14.80 -7.41
C ASN A 192 -7.24 14.10 -7.23
N ARG A 193 -6.15 14.83 -6.91
CA ARG A 193 -4.83 14.25 -6.59
C ARG A 193 -4.71 13.78 -5.14
N LYS A 194 -5.79 13.84 -4.36
CA LYS A 194 -5.81 13.31 -2.99
C LYS A 194 -5.45 11.82 -2.89
N TRP A 195 -5.67 11.06 -3.96
CA TRP A 195 -5.37 9.62 -4.01
C TRP A 195 -3.88 9.32 -3.80
N GLU A 196 -2.98 10.21 -4.23
CA GLU A 196 -1.53 10.10 -4.01
C GLU A 196 -1.19 9.99 -2.50
N ILE A 197 -1.82 10.86 -1.69
CA ILE A 197 -1.66 10.84 -0.23
C ILE A 197 -2.23 9.56 0.37
N TYR A 198 -3.31 9.05 -0.23
CA TYR A 198 -3.97 7.85 0.25
C TYR A 198 -3.17 6.59 -0.07
N GLU A 199 -2.53 6.53 -1.23
CA GLU A 199 -1.58 5.49 -1.62
C GLU A 199 -0.34 5.48 -0.70
N LEU A 200 0.19 6.67 -0.38
CA LEU A 200 1.25 6.79 0.63
C LEU A 200 0.78 6.31 2.00
N ALA A 201 -0.44 6.66 2.41
CA ALA A 201 -0.99 6.18 3.68
C ALA A 201 -1.13 4.66 3.70
N PHE A 202 -1.60 4.05 2.60
CA PHE A 202 -1.73 2.61 2.47
C PHE A 202 -0.39 1.89 2.54
N SER A 203 0.62 2.37 1.83
CA SER A 203 1.95 1.75 1.84
C SER A 203 2.54 1.71 3.26
N VAL A 204 2.39 2.79 4.04
CA VAL A 204 2.79 2.85 5.46
C VAL A 204 1.97 1.89 6.32
N ILE A 205 0.65 1.86 6.16
CA ILE A 205 -0.24 0.98 6.94
C ILE A 205 0.07 -0.49 6.65
N PHE A 206 0.30 -0.87 5.40
CA PHE A 206 0.70 -2.22 5.02
C PHE A 206 2.05 -2.62 5.65
N LEU A 207 3.03 -1.72 5.63
CA LEU A 207 4.30 -1.97 6.31
C LEU A 207 4.09 -2.21 7.82
N LEU A 208 3.25 -1.41 8.48
CA LEU A 208 2.89 -1.61 9.88
C LEU A 208 2.20 -2.96 10.12
N ILE A 209 1.27 -3.35 9.25
CA ILE A 209 0.59 -4.65 9.32
C ILE A 209 1.62 -5.77 9.21
N PHE A 210 2.59 -5.67 8.29
CA PHE A 210 3.62 -6.68 8.14
C PHE A 210 4.57 -6.71 9.32
N LEU A 211 4.97 -5.57 9.89
CA LEU A 211 5.83 -5.51 11.07
C LEU A 211 5.14 -6.07 12.32
N ASN A 212 3.87 -5.72 12.52
CA ASN A 212 3.10 -6.04 13.71
C ASN A 212 1.71 -6.60 13.35
N PRO A 213 1.63 -7.81 12.78
CA PRO A 213 0.34 -8.46 12.53
C PRO A 213 -0.22 -9.06 13.82
N LEU A 214 -1.53 -9.23 13.88
CA LEU A 214 -2.23 -9.91 14.98
C LEU A 214 -1.71 -11.35 15.16
N ASN A 215 -1.50 -12.06 14.05
CA ASN A 215 -1.00 -13.44 14.02
C ASN A 215 0.53 -13.52 13.93
N LYS A 216 1.25 -12.62 14.62
CA LYS A 216 2.73 -12.52 14.59
C LYS A 216 3.47 -13.83 14.87
N SER A 217 2.87 -14.75 15.64
CA SER A 217 3.45 -16.06 15.97
C SER A 217 3.74 -16.91 14.73
N ILE A 218 3.02 -16.75 13.62
CA ILE A 218 3.27 -17.55 12.42
C ILE A 218 4.60 -17.20 11.73
N TYR A 219 5.16 -16.02 12.03
CA TYR A 219 6.45 -15.52 11.50
C TYR A 219 7.61 -15.76 12.47
N GLN A 220 7.45 -16.68 13.42
CA GLN A 220 8.51 -17.15 14.32
C GLN A 220 8.89 -18.59 13.93
N LYS A 221 10.11 -19.02 14.29
CA LYS A 221 10.54 -20.41 14.05
C LYS A 221 9.66 -21.37 14.83
#